data_AF-A0A9X0DRD0-F1
#
_entry.id   AF-A0A9X0DRD0-F1
#
_cell.length_a   1.000
_cell.length_b   1.000
_cell.length_c   1.000
_cell.angle_alpha   90.00
_cell.angle_beta   90.00
_cell.angle_gamma   90.00
#
_symmetry.space_group_name_H-M   'P 1'
#
loop_
_entity.id
_entity.type
_entity.pdbx_description
1 polymer ?
#
loop_
_entity_poly.entity_id
_entity_poly.type
_entity_poly.pdbx_seq_one_letter_code
_entity_poly.pdbx_strand_id
1 'polypeptide(L)'
;MELREENKKIEMFALQAASYELHTTDGGTTVYRSKKPADQDVQHHYLCAHCYSSSKVSILQPKPERSQHAGFFIHYCPQCKNEYKMQKVPFHKLYQNVRPLPH
;
A
#
# COMPACT_ATOMS: atom_id res chain seq x y z
N MET A 1 -16.06 -31.37 0.85
CA MET A 1 -14.79 -30.90 1.47
C MET A 1 -14.62 -29.39 1.34
N GLU A 2 -15.13 -28.76 0.28
CA GLU A 2 -14.97 -27.33 -0.03
C GLU A 2 -15.38 -26.36 1.09
N LEU A 3 -16.54 -26.56 1.75
CA LEU A 3 -16.97 -25.66 2.83
C LEU A 3 -15.99 -25.59 4.02
N ARG A 4 -15.32 -26.72 4.34
CA ARG A 4 -14.37 -26.77 5.46
C ARG A 4 -13.09 -25.99 5.14
N GLU A 5 -12.68 -25.98 3.87
CA GLU A 5 -11.51 -25.23 3.42
C GLU A 5 -11.82 -23.73 3.31
N GLU A 6 -13.01 -23.38 2.83
CA GLU A 6 -13.50 -22.00 2.79
C GLU A 6 -13.53 -21.38 4.20
N ASN A 7 -14.10 -22.10 5.18
CA ASN A 7 -14.15 -21.65 6.57
C ASN A 7 -12.75 -21.44 7.17
N LYS A 8 -11.81 -22.36 6.92
CA LYS A 8 -10.42 -22.21 7.39
C LYS A 8 -9.75 -20.97 6.82
N LYS A 9 -9.98 -20.64 5.54
CA LYS A 9 -9.42 -19.42 4.93
C LYS A 9 -9.96 -18.16 5.59
N ILE A 10 -11.27 -18.13 5.89
CA ILE A 10 -11.91 -17.01 6.58
C ILE A 10 -11.35 -16.84 8.00
N GLU A 11 -11.23 -17.94 8.76
CA GLU A 11 -10.67 -17.92 10.12
C GLU A 11 -9.22 -17.45 10.13
N MET A 12 -8.39 -17.97 9.21
CA MET A 12 -7.00 -17.55 9.08
C MET A 12 -6.88 -16.07 8.71
N PHE A 13 -7.73 -15.59 7.79
CA PHE A 13 -7.75 -14.17 7.46
C PHE A 13 -8.15 -13.32 8.67
N ALA A 14 -9.16 -13.72 9.45
CA ALA A 14 -9.59 -12.99 10.64
C ALA A 14 -8.47 -12.87 11.69
N LEU A 15 -7.70 -13.94 11.90
CA LEU A 15 -6.54 -13.92 12.79
C LEU A 15 -5.44 -12.97 12.30
N GLN A 16 -5.14 -12.99 10.99
CA GLN A 16 -4.18 -12.06 10.39
C GLN A 16 -4.68 -10.61 10.42
N ALA A 17 -5.97 -10.40 10.13
CA ALA A 17 -6.63 -9.11 10.09
C ALA A 17 -6.49 -8.33 11.40
N ALA A 18 -6.52 -9.02 12.55
CA ALA A 18 -6.35 -8.43 13.87
C ALA A 18 -5.00 -7.71 14.07
N SER A 19 -3.97 -8.05 13.28
CA SER A 19 -2.65 -7.42 13.31
C SER A 19 -2.55 -6.12 12.51
N TYR A 20 -3.61 -5.75 11.78
CA TYR A 20 -3.65 -4.56 10.93
C TYR A 20 -4.65 -3.51 11.44
N GLU A 21 -4.41 -2.26 11.08
CA GLU A 21 -5.27 -1.11 11.37
C GLU A 21 -5.45 -0.24 10.12
N LEU A 22 -6.57 0.50 10.06
CA LEU A 22 -6.76 1.52 9.04
C LEU A 22 -5.80 2.68 9.24
N HIS A 23 -5.28 3.20 8.14
CA HIS A 23 -4.38 4.34 8.12
C HIS A 23 -4.66 5.23 6.91
N THR A 24 -4.70 6.53 7.13
CA THR A 24 -4.79 7.54 6.07
C THR A 24 -3.40 8.11 5.81
N THR A 25 -2.94 8.02 4.56
CA THR A 25 -1.65 8.55 4.14
C THR A 25 -1.68 10.06 3.98
N ASP A 26 -0.51 10.71 3.90
CA ASP A 26 -0.41 12.15 3.58
C ASP A 26 -1.08 12.54 2.26
N GLY A 27 -1.14 11.59 1.31
CA GLY A 27 -1.84 11.72 0.03
C GLY A 27 -3.36 11.58 0.12
N GLY A 28 -3.91 11.39 1.32
CA GLY A 28 -5.33 11.27 1.59
C GLY A 28 -5.93 9.90 1.22
N THR A 29 -5.11 8.89 0.93
CA THR A 29 -5.63 7.54 0.62
C THR A 29 -5.74 6.69 1.87
N THR A 30 -6.76 5.84 1.91
CA THR A 30 -6.99 4.90 3.00
C THR A 30 -6.37 3.55 2.65
N VAL A 31 -5.53 3.04 3.54
CA VAL A 31 -4.84 1.75 3.45
C VAL A 31 -4.95 1.02 4.79
N TYR A 32 -4.61 -0.26 4.82
CA TYR A 32 -4.32 -0.94 6.09
C TYR A 32 -2.81 -0.94 6.33
N ARG A 33 -2.37 -0.87 7.59
CA ARG A 33 -0.96 -1.05 7.96
C ARG A 33 -0.83 -1.96 9.17
N SER A 34 0.34 -2.54 9.39
CA SER A 34 0.58 -3.34 10.60
C SER A 34 0.48 -2.45 11.85
N LYS A 35 -0.15 -2.94 12.92
CA LYS A 35 -0.23 -2.22 14.21
C LYS A 35 1.13 -2.09 14.89
N LYS A 36 2.00 -3.07 14.66
CA LYS A 36 3.39 -3.10 15.15
C LYS A 36 4.33 -3.28 13.96
N PRO A 37 5.51 -2.63 13.97
CA PRO A 37 6.56 -2.99 13.03
C PRO A 37 6.99 -4.44 13.29
N ALA A 38 7.37 -5.16 12.23
CA ALA A 38 7.73 -6.58 12.35
C ALA A 38 9.05 -6.78 13.13
N ASP A 39 9.92 -5.78 13.08
CA ASP A 39 11.18 -5.67 13.81
C ASP A 39 11.51 -4.18 13.97
N GLN A 40 12.46 -3.81 14.84
CA GLN A 40 12.89 -2.42 15.02
C GLN A 40 13.41 -1.79 13.71
N ASP A 41 13.94 -2.61 12.81
CA ASP A 41 14.46 -2.18 11.50
C ASP A 41 13.44 -2.28 10.35
N VAL A 42 12.29 -2.93 10.55
CA VAL A 42 11.30 -3.14 9.49
C VAL A 42 10.14 -2.16 9.64
N GLN A 43 10.10 -1.15 8.77
CA GLN A 43 8.99 -0.20 8.72
C GLN A 43 7.64 -0.89 8.47
N HIS A 44 6.56 -0.24 8.92
CA HIS A 44 5.20 -0.69 8.65
C HIS A 44 4.96 -0.93 7.16
N HIS A 45 4.41 -2.10 6.84
CA HIS A 45 3.95 -2.39 5.48
C HIS A 45 2.51 -1.89 5.31
N TYR A 46 2.23 -1.33 4.14
CA TYR A 46 0.89 -0.90 3.75
C TYR A 46 0.22 -1.96 2.87
N LEU A 47 -1.05 -2.24 3.14
CA LEU A 47 -1.88 -3.18 2.41
C LEU A 47 -2.95 -2.46 1.59
N CYS A 48 -3.30 -3.07 0.47
CA CYS A 48 -4.39 -2.65 -0.40
C CYS A 48 -5.74 -2.75 0.33
N ALA A 49 -6.42 -1.62 0.53
CA ALA A 49 -7.75 -1.58 1.15
C ALA A 49 -8.79 -2.38 0.36
N HIS A 50 -8.72 -2.35 -0.99
CA HIS A 50 -9.64 -3.10 -1.86
C HIS A 50 -9.44 -4.62 -1.80
N CYS A 51 -8.21 -5.10 -1.70
CA CYS A 51 -7.96 -6.54 -1.51
C CYS A 51 -8.40 -6.97 -0.11
N TYR A 52 -8.13 -6.13 0.89
CA TYR A 52 -8.47 -6.42 2.28
C TYR A 52 -9.98 -6.55 2.49
N SER A 53 -10.81 -5.71 1.84
CA SER A 53 -12.27 -5.86 1.88
C SER A 53 -12.79 -7.17 1.28
N SER A 54 -11.97 -7.85 0.49
CA SER A 54 -12.24 -9.15 -0.13
C SER A 54 -11.50 -10.29 0.57
N SER A 55 -11.11 -10.11 1.83
CA SER A 55 -10.36 -11.06 2.66
C SER A 55 -9.03 -11.52 2.03
N LYS A 56 -8.35 -10.62 1.32
CA LYS A 56 -7.04 -10.87 0.69
C LYS A 56 -6.00 -9.86 1.17
N VAL A 57 -4.86 -10.37 1.62
CA VAL A 57 -3.70 -9.53 1.95
C VAL A 57 -2.89 -9.29 0.68
N SER A 58 -2.67 -8.02 0.33
CA SER A 58 -1.77 -7.64 -0.74
C SER A 58 -1.00 -6.39 -0.34
N ILE A 59 0.33 -6.51 -0.27
CA ILE A 59 1.23 -5.43 0.14
C ILE A 59 1.44 -4.47 -1.04
N LEU A 60 1.22 -3.18 -0.80
CA LEU A 60 1.42 -2.13 -1.79
C LEU A 60 2.90 -1.99 -2.15
N GLN A 61 3.21 -2.02 -3.44
CA GLN A 61 4.56 -1.90 -3.97
C GLN A 61 4.77 -0.49 -4.58
N PRO A 62 5.97 0.09 -4.51
CA PRO A 62 6.29 1.31 -5.25
C PRO A 62 6.04 1.11 -6.75
N LYS A 63 5.39 2.08 -7.40
CA LYS A 63 5.14 2.00 -8.85
C LYS A 63 6.45 2.30 -9.61
N PRO A 64 6.93 1.40 -10.49
CA PRO A 64 8.23 1.55 -11.14
C PRO A 64 8.26 2.69 -12.18
N GLU A 65 7.23 2.82 -13.02
CA GLU A 65 7.23 3.75 -14.16
C GLU A 65 6.81 5.18 -13.80
N ARG A 66 5.98 5.32 -12.77
CA ARG A 66 5.45 6.60 -12.28
C ARG A 66 5.44 6.57 -10.76
N SER A 67 6.64 6.56 -10.18
CA SER A 67 6.80 6.51 -8.73
C SER A 67 6.28 7.77 -8.03
N GLN A 68 5.96 8.83 -8.78
CA GLN A 68 5.45 10.09 -8.28
C GLN A 68 4.34 10.67 -9.16
N HIS A 69 3.31 11.25 -8.55
CA HIS A 69 2.27 12.01 -9.24
C HIS A 69 1.69 13.09 -8.32
N ALA A 70 1.52 14.30 -8.86
CA ALA A 70 1.00 15.46 -8.12
C ALA A 70 1.73 15.73 -6.78
N GLY A 71 3.04 15.49 -6.71
CA GLY A 71 3.85 15.70 -5.51
C GLY A 71 3.77 14.60 -4.46
N PHE A 72 3.17 13.45 -4.76
CA PHE A 72 3.11 12.29 -3.88
C PHE A 72 3.77 11.08 -4.52
N PHE A 73 4.35 10.21 -3.70
CA PHE A 73 4.76 8.89 -4.20
C PHE A 73 3.55 8.02 -4.48
N ILE A 74 3.62 7.26 -5.57
CA ILE A 74 2.56 6.35 -5.98
C ILE A 74 2.99 4.91 -5.73
N HIS A 75 2.18 4.23 -4.92
CA HIS A 75 2.27 2.79 -4.76
C HIS A 75 1.08 2.14 -5.46
N TYR A 76 1.24 0.87 -5.83
CA TYR A 76 0.21 0.08 -6.50
C TYR A 76 0.04 -1.28 -5.83
N CYS A 77 -1.16 -1.83 -5.95
CA CYS A 77 -1.43 -3.21 -5.56
C CYS A 77 -1.02 -4.15 -6.70
N PRO A 78 -0.10 -5.11 -6.50
CA PRO A 78 0.26 -6.06 -7.55
C PRO A 78 -0.89 -6.98 -7.95
N GLN A 79 -1.86 -7.21 -7.04
CA GLN A 79 -2.99 -8.12 -7.24
C GLN A 79 -4.18 -7.48 -7.97
N CYS A 80 -4.55 -6.24 -7.67
CA CYS A 80 -5.73 -5.58 -8.26
C CYS A 80 -5.39 -4.30 -9.04
N LYS A 81 -4.12 -3.91 -9.10
CA LYS A 81 -3.59 -2.75 -9.83
C LYS A 81 -4.07 -1.37 -9.36
N ASN A 82 -4.87 -1.29 -8.29
CA ASN A 82 -5.24 0.00 -7.68
C ASN A 82 -4.00 0.79 -7.26
N GLU A 83 -4.07 2.10 -7.43
CA GLU A 83 -3.00 3.06 -7.12
C GLU A 83 -3.34 3.89 -5.88
N TYR A 84 -2.32 4.20 -5.10
CA TYR A 84 -2.44 4.87 -3.81
C TYR A 84 -1.40 6.00 -3.72
N LYS A 85 -1.86 7.21 -3.38
CA LYS A 85 -0.99 8.34 -3.07
C LYS A 85 -0.50 8.17 -1.64
N MET A 86 0.81 8.04 -1.46
CA MET A 86 1.42 7.77 -0.17
C MET A 86 1.95 9.07 0.46
N GLN A 87 3.21 9.09 0.88
CA GLN A 87 3.88 10.26 1.41
C GLN A 87 4.13 11.34 0.33
N LYS A 88 4.22 12.60 0.78
CA LYS A 88 4.67 13.69 -0.08
C LYS A 88 6.11 13.47 -0.54
N VAL A 89 6.38 13.84 -1.78
CA VAL A 89 7.74 13.89 -2.30
C VAL A 89 8.43 15.14 -1.73
N PRO A 90 9.61 15.03 -1.11
CA PRO A 90 10.37 16.19 -0.66
C PRO A 90 10.61 17.18 -1.80
N PHE A 91 10.47 18.48 -1.54
CA PHE A 91 10.57 19.53 -2.56
C PHE A 91 11.86 19.46 -3.40
N HIS A 92 13.00 19.07 -2.80
CA HIS A 92 14.28 18.92 -3.50
C HIS A 92 14.30 17.78 -4.53
N LYS A 93 13.33 16.86 -4.51
CA LYS A 93 13.20 15.75 -5.48
C LYS A 93 12.15 16.01 -6.56
N LEU A 94 11.31 17.03 -6.41
CA LEU A 94 10.27 17.38 -7.39
C LEU A 94 10.85 17.89 -8.73
N TYR A 95 12.06 18.45 -8.69
CA TYR A 95 12.70 19.08 -9.86
C TYR A 95 13.81 18.24 -10.51
N GLN A 96 14.07 17.02 -10.04
CA GLN A 96 15.15 16.18 -10.58
C GLN A 96 14.78 15.46 -11.89
N ASN A 97 13.52 15.56 -12.36
CA ASN A 97 13.04 14.90 -13.58
C ASN A 97 12.44 15.86 -14.63
N VAL A 98 12.60 17.17 -14.47
CA VAL A 98 12.24 18.13 -15.54
C VAL A 98 13.40 18.21 -16.53
N ARG A 99 13.19 17.69 -17.75
CA ARG A 99 14.11 17.96 -18.87
C ARG A 99 14.17 19.48 -19.07
N PRO A 100 15.36 20.08 -19.23
CA PRO A 100 15.45 21.49 -19.59
C PRO A 100 14.71 21.73 -20.92
N LEU A 101 13.96 22.84 -20.98
CA LEU A 101 13.32 23.31 -22.20
C LEU A 101 14.40 23.58 -23.25
N PRO A 102 14.22 23.15 -24.52
CA PRO A 102 15.16 23.51 -25.58
C PRO A 102 15.13 25.03 -25.78
N HIS A 103 16.31 25.65 -25.76
CA HIS A 103 16.54 27.05 -26.13
C HIS A 103 16.37 27.25 -27.63
#